data_AF-A0A2P6TNH9-F1
#
_entry.id   AF-A0A2P6TNH9-F1
#
_cell.length_a   1.000
_cell.length_b   1.000
_cell.length_c   1.000
_cell.angle_alpha   90.00
_cell.angle_beta   90.00
_cell.angle_gamma   90.00
#
_symmetry.space_group_name_H-M   'P 1'
#
loop_
_entity.id
_entity.type
_entity.pdbx_description
1 polymer ?
#
loop_
_entity_poly.entity_id
_entity_poly.type
_entity_poly.pdbx_seq_one_letter_code
_entity_poly.pdbx_strand_id
1 'polypeptide(L)' 'MYYMNEKGERVYTLKKVAPDGTPTQSAHPARFSPDDKFSRERTTCKKRFGLLLTQQPGHSY' A
#
# COMPACT_ATOMS: atom_id res chain seq x y z
N MET A 1 -10.40 -8.96 6.22
CA MET A 1 -9.64 -8.89 4.96
C MET A 1 -10.46 -8.12 3.95
N TYR A 2 -9.88 -7.68 2.84
CA TYR A 2 -10.61 -7.03 1.75
C TYR A 2 -9.99 -7.34 0.38
N TYR A 3 -10.77 -7.14 -0.67
CA TYR A 3 -10.30 -7.06 -2.06
C TYR A 3 -10.95 -5.82 -2.72
N MET A 4 -10.41 -5.40 -3.87
CA MET A 4 -10.97 -4.27 -4.64
C MET A 4 -11.94 -4.82 -5.68
N ASN A 5 -13.17 -4.30 -5.74
CA ASN A 5 -14.10 -4.61 -6.82
C ASN A 5 -13.75 -3.83 -8.10
N GLU A 6 -14.44 -4.13 -9.21
CA GLU A 6 -14.27 -3.42 -10.49
C GLU A 6 -14.57 -1.92 -10.42
N LYS A 7 -15.34 -1.48 -9.41
CA LYS A 7 -15.64 -0.07 -9.14
C LYS A 7 -14.55 0.63 -8.32
N GLY A 8 -13.51 -0.09 -7.90
CA GLY A 8 -12.42 0.43 -7.06
C GLY A 8 -12.76 0.53 -5.56
N GLU A 9 -13.85 -0.09 -5.12
CA GLU A 9 -14.30 -0.08 -3.73
C GLU A 9 -13.78 -1.31 -2.96
N ARG A 10 -13.56 -1.14 -1.66
CA ARG A 10 -13.13 -2.24 -0.78
C ARG A 10 -14.32 -3.11 -0.40
N VAL A 11 -14.29 -4.39 -0.77
CA VAL A 11 -15.26 -5.39 -0.31
C VAL A 11 -14.65 -6.20 0.83
N TYR A 12 -15.25 -6.10 2.02
CA TYR A 12 -14.75 -6.76 3.22
C TYR A 12 -15.17 -8.22 3.29
N THR A 13 -14.26 -9.06 3.77
CA THR A 13 -14.47 -10.50 3.91
C THR A 13 -13.57 -11.10 4.99
N LEU A 14 -13.97 -12.27 5.51
CA LEU A 14 -13.14 -13.11 6.37
C LEU A 14 -12.39 -14.20 5.57
N LYS A 15 -12.78 -14.45 4.32
CA LYS A 15 -12.11 -15.40 3.43
C LYS A 15 -10.69 -14.90 3.12
N LYS A 16 -9.76 -15.84 2.93
CA LYS A 16 -8.36 -15.54 2.58
C LYS A 16 -8.15 -15.34 1.08
N VAL A 17 -9.07 -15.83 0.26
CA VAL A 17 -9.03 -15.77 -1.20
C VAL A 17 -10.27 -15.01 -1.70
N ALA A 18 -10.06 -14.11 -2.65
CA ALA A 18 -11.09 -13.33 -3.31
C ALA A 18 -11.78 -14.15 -4.42
N PRO A 19 -12.94 -13.72 -4.95
CA PRO A 19 -13.68 -14.48 -5.97
C PRO A 19 -12.90 -14.72 -7.27
N ASP A 20 -11.94 -13.86 -7.57
CA ASP A 20 -11.02 -13.94 -8.71
C ASP A 20 -9.82 -14.88 -8.47
N GLY A 21 -9.73 -15.52 -7.30
CA GLY A 21 -8.63 -16.39 -6.91
C GLY A 21 -7.42 -15.65 -6.31
N THR A 22 -7.44 -14.32 -6.21
CA THR A 22 -6.32 -13.56 -5.62
C THR A 22 -6.34 -13.59 -4.09
N PRO A 23 -5.19 -13.50 -3.42
CA PRO A 23 -5.15 -13.40 -1.96
C PRO A 23 -5.74 -12.06 -1.49
N THR A 24 -6.63 -12.13 -0.52
CA THR A 24 -7.20 -10.93 0.12
C THR A 24 -6.16 -10.19 0.96
N GLN A 25 -6.38 -8.89 1.16
CA GLN A 25 -5.48 -8.01 1.91
C GLN A 25 -6.01 -7.72 3.32
N SER A 26 -5.13 -7.38 4.27
CA SER A 26 -5.55 -6.91 5.59
C SER A 26 -6.30 -5.59 5.47
N ALA A 27 -7.45 -5.49 6.14
CA ALA A 27 -8.22 -4.24 6.21
C ALA A 27 -7.55 -3.18 7.10
N HIS A 28 -6.74 -3.61 8.06
CA HIS A 28 -6.05 -2.72 8.98
C HIS A 28 -4.66 -2.36 8.44
N PRO A 29 -4.23 -1.10 8.58
CA PRO A 29 -2.90 -0.68 8.16
C PRO A 29 -1.82 -1.35 9.02
N ALA A 30 -0.59 -1.35 8.51
CA ALA A 30 0.58 -1.73 9.30
C ALA A 30 0.72 -0.81 10.53
N ARG A 31 1.15 -1.39 11.67
CA ARG A 31 1.32 -0.65 12.92
C ARG A 31 2.39 0.43 12.75
N PHE A 32 2.06 1.66 13.14
CA PHE A 32 3.01 2.76 13.21
C PHE A 32 3.94 2.62 14.44
N SER A 33 5.22 2.94 14.26
CA SER A 33 6.19 3.06 15.36
C SER A 33 6.97 4.36 15.17
N PRO A 34 7.10 5.22 16.18
CA PRO A 34 7.93 6.43 16.08
C PRO A 34 9.41 6.14 15.82
N ASP A 35 9.96 5.08 16.41
CA ASP A 35 11.37 4.68 16.29
C ASP A 35 11.75 4.13 14.91
N ASP A 36 10.77 3.58 14.17
CA ASP A 36 10.90 2.95 12.85
C ASP A 36 12.34 2.68 12.35
N LYS A 37 12.96 1.64 12.92
CA LYS A 37 14.34 1.23 12.61
C LYS A 37 14.59 0.95 11.13
N PHE A 38 13.53 0.64 10.37
CA PHE A 38 13.60 0.29 8.95
C PHE A 38 13.20 1.46 8.01
N SER A 39 13.20 2.69 8.54
CA SER A 39 12.86 3.90 7.78
C SER A 39 13.78 4.14 6.58
N ARG A 40 15.07 3.86 6.72
CA ARG A 40 16.08 4.00 5.66
C ARG A 40 15.81 3.02 4.50
N GLU A 41 15.51 1.78 4.82
CA GLU A 41 15.22 0.70 3.86
C GLU A 41 13.96 1.01 3.09
N ARG A 42 12.89 1.45 3.77
CA ARG A 42 11.65 1.86 3.13
C ARG A 42 11.87 3.02 2.16
N THR A 43 12.62 4.04 2.57
CA THR A 43 12.91 5.22 1.72
C THR A 43 13.78 4.85 0.53
N THR A 44 14.82 4.04 0.74
CA THR A 44 15.72 3.56 -0.33
C THR A 44 14.96 2.71 -1.34
N CYS A 45 14.05 1.84 -0.87
CA CYS A 45 13.20 1.05 -1.75
C CYS A 45 12.31 1.96 -2.62
N LYS A 46 11.61 2.92 -2.02
CA LYS A 46 10.81 3.90 -2.78
C LYS A 46 11.64 4.67 -3.82
N LYS A 47 12.85 5.09 -3.46
CA LYS A 47 13.76 5.79 -4.37
C LYS A 47 14.12 4.96 -5.61
N ARG A 48 14.43 3.67 -5.42
CA ARG A 48 14.78 2.75 -6.53
C ARG A 48 13.65 2.58 -7.54
N PHE A 49 12.40 2.59 -7.08
CA PHE A 49 11.22 2.43 -7.93
C PHE A 49 10.60 3.76 -8.40
N GLY A 50 11.25 4.92 -8.15
CA GLY A 50 10.72 6.20 -8.61
C GLY A 50 9.45 6.66 -7.86
N LEU A 51 9.18 6.11 -6.67
CA LEU A 51 7.94 6.35 -5.92
C LEU A 51 8.03 7.52 -4.92
N LEU A 52 9.17 8.21 -4.82
CA LEU A 52 9.26 9.39 -3.97
C LEU A 52 8.61 10.59 -4.66
N LEU A 53 7.83 11.38 -3.92
CA LEU A 53 7.24 12.62 -4.45
C LEU A 53 8.31 13.60 -4.95
N THR A 54 9.49 13.60 -4.34
CA THR A 54 10.62 14.45 -4.76
C THR A 54 11.22 14.05 -6.11
N GLN A 55 10.83 12.89 -6.67
CA GLN A 55 11.21 12.46 -8.02
C GLN A 55 10.19 12.89 -9.08
N GLN A 56 9.00 13.33 -8.67
CA GLN A 56 7.96 13.83 -9.56
C GLN A 56 8.20 15.31 -9.90
N PRO A 57 7.72 15.81 -11.05
CA PRO A 57 7.79 17.23 -11.36
C PRO A 57 7.14 18.06 -10.26
N GLY A 58 7.71 19.24 -9.99
CA GLY A 58 7.16 20.17 -9.01
C GLY A 58 5.70 20.51 -9.31
N HIS A 59 4.92 20.76 -8.27
CA HIS A 59 3.53 21.18 -8.44
C HIS A 59 3.48 22.49 -9.23
N SER A 60 2.77 22.49 -10.36
CA SER A 60 2.45 23.74 -11.06
C SER A 60 1.29 24.40 -10.34
N TYR A 61 1.53 25.62 -9.86
CA TYR A 61 0.49 26.53 -9.39
C TYR A 61 -0.25 27.16 -10.58
#